data_AF-A0A2G9S5Z5-F1
#
_entry.id   AF-A0A2G9S5Z5-F1
#
_cell.length_a   1.000
_cell.length_b   1.000
_cell.length_c   1.000
_cell.angle_alpha   90.00
_cell.angle_beta   90.00
_cell.angle_gamma   90.00
#
_symmetry.space_group_name_H-M   'P 1'
#
loop_
_entity.id
_entity.type
_entity.pdbx_description
1 polymer ?
#
loop_
_entity_poly.entity_id
_entity_poly.type
_entity_poly.pdbx_seq_one_letter_code
_entity_poly.pdbx_strand_id
1 'polypeptide(L)'
;MNKNLFPVQLHEHMTYLVDSLWDCTPGFLKDWQCMTSILLQDKEKTCLNVTQENLLVELMLATVREAMEGHPPIGRGAGRKVLSAKEKKAQLEDRQRITEHFAATIPLLLAKFSSDPDKMINLLQIPQYFDMELYSETHMEKNLEALLKHMEHIAVNHSDAGVLEVCSKTYSSLSKENLAILSVVSLSKRQLIDHLFDNFNQMLDDILQE
;
A
#
# COMPACT_ATOMS: atom_id res chain seq x y z
N MET A 1 20.46 0.85 -15.48
CA MET A 1 19.28 -0.02 -15.60
C MET A 1 18.92 -0.52 -14.21
N ASN A 2 18.05 0.19 -13.49
CA ASN A 2 17.62 -0.20 -12.14
C ASN A 2 16.49 -1.22 -12.25
N LYS A 3 16.81 -2.49 -11.99
CA LYS A 3 15.84 -3.50 -11.60
C LYS A 3 16.15 -3.87 -10.15
N ASN A 4 15.10 -4.02 -9.35
CA ASN A 4 15.05 -4.35 -7.92
C ASN A 4 14.89 -3.11 -7.04
N LEU A 5 13.65 -2.62 -6.96
CA LEU A 5 13.24 -1.53 -6.08
C LEU A 5 12.10 -1.95 -5.15
N PHE A 6 12.13 -3.18 -4.61
CA PHE A 6 11.26 -3.60 -3.51
C PHE A 6 11.96 -4.64 -2.62
N PRO A 7 12.52 -4.28 -1.46
CA PRO A 7 12.96 -5.24 -0.47
C PRO A 7 11.99 -5.23 0.71
N VAL A 8 10.80 -5.79 0.51
CA VAL A 8 10.22 -6.70 1.50
C VAL A 8 9.83 -7.90 0.68
N GLN A 9 10.66 -8.94 0.77
CA GLN A 9 10.33 -10.24 0.22
C GLN A 9 9.07 -10.67 0.96
N LEU A 10 7.90 -10.41 0.36
CA LEU A 10 6.75 -11.25 0.63
C LEU A 10 7.29 -12.68 0.65
N HIS A 11 7.01 -13.46 1.68
CA HIS A 11 7.57 -14.79 1.78
C HIS A 11 7.41 -15.46 0.41
N GLU A 12 8.51 -15.91 -0.20
CA GLU A 12 8.50 -16.37 -1.60
C GLU A 12 7.30 -17.29 -1.83
N HIS A 13 7.05 -18.19 -0.87
CA HIS A 13 5.89 -19.07 -0.79
C HIS A 13 4.51 -18.43 -0.95
N MET A 14 4.26 -17.23 -0.39
CA MET A 14 2.98 -16.55 -0.48
C MET A 14 2.65 -16.15 -1.92
N THR A 15 3.63 -15.62 -2.66
CA THR A 15 3.43 -15.27 -4.08
C THR A 15 3.15 -16.49 -4.94
N TYR A 16 3.86 -17.60 -4.71
CA TYR A 16 3.61 -18.85 -5.41
C TYR A 16 2.28 -19.49 -5.01
N LEU A 17 1.85 -19.35 -3.75
CA LEU A 17 0.55 -19.81 -3.29
C LEU A 17 -0.58 -19.08 -4.01
N VAL A 18 -0.53 -17.74 -4.03
CA VAL A 18 -1.54 -16.91 -4.69
C VAL A 18 -1.61 -17.20 -6.19
N ASP A 19 -0.47 -17.21 -6.88
CA ASP A 19 -0.40 -17.52 -8.31
C ASP A 19 -0.87 -18.96 -8.62
N SER A 20 -0.66 -19.92 -7.71
CA SER A 20 -1.18 -21.29 -7.90
C SER A 20 -2.68 -21.40 -7.74
N LEU A 21 -3.29 -20.51 -6.96
CA LEU A 21 -4.73 -20.53 -6.67
C LEU A 21 -5.52 -19.51 -7.50
N TRP A 22 -4.84 -18.60 -8.22
CA TRP A 22 -5.44 -17.45 -8.89
C TRP A 22 -6.53 -17.82 -9.88
N ASP A 23 -6.28 -18.86 -10.71
CA ASP A 23 -7.23 -19.34 -11.70
C ASP A 23 -8.32 -20.25 -11.11
N CYS A 24 -8.06 -20.87 -9.96
CA CYS A 24 -8.97 -21.84 -9.34
C CYS A 24 -10.03 -21.17 -8.47
N THR A 25 -9.64 -20.18 -7.67
CA THR A 25 -10.49 -19.57 -6.64
C THR A 25 -10.35 -18.04 -6.57
N PRO A 26 -10.53 -17.31 -7.68
CA PRO A 26 -10.30 -15.86 -7.72
C PRO A 26 -11.28 -15.08 -6.83
N GLY A 27 -12.51 -15.57 -6.66
CA GLY A 27 -13.50 -14.91 -5.80
C GLY A 27 -13.05 -14.85 -4.34
N PHE A 28 -12.45 -15.93 -3.83
CA PHE A 28 -11.92 -15.98 -2.47
C PHE A 28 -10.67 -15.10 -2.30
N LEU A 29 -9.74 -15.16 -3.25
CA LEU A 29 -8.50 -14.37 -3.20
C LEU A 29 -8.72 -12.87 -3.35
N LYS A 30 -9.81 -12.45 -4.00
CA LYS A 30 -10.16 -11.05 -4.20
C LYS A 30 -11.21 -10.53 -3.21
N ASP A 31 -11.56 -11.30 -2.18
CA ASP A 31 -12.45 -10.83 -1.11
C ASP A 31 -11.69 -9.99 -0.08
N TRP A 32 -11.15 -8.86 -0.55
CA TRP A 32 -10.39 -7.92 0.28
C TRP A 32 -11.24 -7.34 1.41
N GLN A 33 -12.55 -7.19 1.19
CA GLN A 33 -13.47 -6.75 2.23
C GLN A 33 -13.53 -7.74 3.39
N CYS A 34 -13.60 -9.04 3.11
CA CYS A 34 -13.52 -10.06 4.14
C CYS A 34 -12.16 -10.01 4.87
N MET A 35 -11.05 -9.91 4.13
CA MET A 35 -9.70 -9.86 4.71
C MET A 35 -9.52 -8.67 5.66
N THR A 36 -9.90 -7.46 5.23
CA THR A 36 -9.80 -6.26 6.08
C THR A 36 -10.78 -6.29 7.24
N SER A 37 -11.98 -6.84 7.06
CA SER A 37 -12.95 -7.02 8.16
C SER A 37 -12.39 -7.94 9.26
N ILE A 38 -11.75 -9.05 8.88
CA ILE A 38 -11.08 -9.94 9.84
C ILE A 38 -9.93 -9.20 10.54
N LEU A 39 -9.10 -8.47 9.77
CA LEU A 39 -7.97 -7.72 10.32
C LEU A 39 -8.39 -6.52 11.20
N LEU A 40 -9.57 -5.94 11.01
CA LEU A 40 -10.03 -4.76 11.75
C LEU A 40 -10.96 -5.08 12.92
N GLN A 41 -11.47 -6.31 13.02
CA GLN A 41 -12.30 -6.73 14.15
C GLN A 41 -11.55 -6.57 15.49
N ASP A 42 -12.33 -6.32 16.55
CA ASP A 42 -11.84 -6.22 17.93
C ASP A 42 -11.20 -7.52 18.40
N LYS A 43 -10.15 -7.42 19.22
CA LYS A 43 -9.40 -8.59 19.74
C LYS A 43 -10.27 -9.60 20.50
N GLU A 44 -11.41 -9.17 21.04
CA GLU A 44 -12.36 -10.06 21.72
C GLU A 44 -13.17 -10.92 20.74
N LYS A 45 -13.27 -10.51 19.48
CA LYS A 45 -14.01 -11.20 18.42
C LYS A 45 -13.07 -11.89 17.42
N THR A 46 -11.84 -11.42 17.27
CA THR A 46 -10.85 -12.07 16.41
C THR A 46 -10.16 -13.22 17.13
N CYS A 47 -10.13 -14.38 16.47
CA CYS A 47 -9.35 -15.52 16.92
C CYS A 47 -7.95 -15.58 16.26
N LEU A 48 -7.49 -14.49 15.61
CA LEU A 48 -6.20 -14.49 14.95
C LEU A 48 -5.07 -14.28 15.96
N ASN A 49 -4.08 -15.16 15.93
CA ASN A 49 -2.80 -14.90 16.56
C ASN A 49 -1.91 -14.01 15.67
N VAL A 50 -0.82 -13.50 16.23
CA VAL A 50 0.11 -12.57 15.54
C VAL A 50 0.63 -13.15 14.21
N THR A 51 0.93 -14.45 14.17
CA THR A 51 1.40 -15.12 12.94
C THR A 51 0.31 -15.14 11.87
N GLN A 52 -0.93 -15.42 12.25
CA GLN A 52 -2.06 -15.43 11.31
C GLN A 52 -2.38 -14.02 10.81
N GLU A 53 -2.28 -12.99 11.65
CA GLU A 53 -2.41 -11.60 11.23
C GLU A 53 -1.32 -11.23 10.20
N ASN A 54 -0.06 -11.61 10.44
CA ASN A 54 1.04 -11.40 9.48
C ASN A 54 0.75 -12.06 8.13
N LEU A 55 0.39 -13.35 8.15
CA LEU A 55 0.08 -14.10 6.94
C LEU A 55 -1.10 -13.51 6.18
N LEU A 56 -2.12 -13.00 6.88
CA LEU A 56 -3.28 -12.39 6.24
C LEU A 56 -2.93 -11.04 5.60
N VAL A 57 -2.09 -10.23 6.23
CA VAL A 57 -1.59 -8.97 5.63
C VAL A 57 -0.73 -9.26 4.40
N GLU A 58 0.15 -10.25 4.46
CA GLU A 58 0.97 -10.67 3.32
C GLU A 58 0.13 -11.24 2.17
N LEU A 59 -0.85 -12.11 2.48
CA LEU A 59 -1.79 -12.66 1.50
C LEU A 59 -2.58 -11.55 0.81
N MET A 60 -3.08 -10.59 1.59
CA MET A 60 -3.81 -9.44 1.07
C MET A 60 -2.94 -8.61 0.11
N LEU A 61 -1.69 -8.32 0.46
CA LEU A 61 -0.77 -7.64 -0.46
C LEU A 61 -0.48 -8.50 -1.70
N ALA A 62 -0.19 -9.80 -1.58
CA ALA A 62 0.03 -10.69 -2.73
C ALA A 62 -1.14 -10.66 -3.72
N THR A 63 -2.37 -10.75 -3.22
CA THR A 63 -3.56 -10.79 -4.09
C THR A 63 -3.82 -9.45 -4.79
N VAL A 64 -3.55 -8.33 -4.12
CA VAL A 64 -3.55 -6.99 -4.76
C VAL A 64 -2.50 -6.93 -5.87
N ARG A 65 -1.28 -7.38 -5.59
CA ARG A 65 -0.19 -7.38 -6.58
C ARG A 65 -0.49 -8.29 -7.77
N GLU A 66 -1.01 -9.48 -7.53
CA GLU A 66 -1.39 -10.42 -8.60
C GLU A 66 -2.49 -9.82 -9.49
N ALA A 67 -3.50 -9.15 -8.91
CA ALA A 67 -4.54 -8.46 -9.68
C ALA A 67 -3.98 -7.34 -10.57
N MET A 68 -2.97 -6.62 -10.10
CA MET A 68 -2.45 -5.41 -10.76
C MET A 68 -1.27 -5.67 -11.69
N GLU A 69 -0.45 -6.65 -11.38
CA GLU A 69 0.77 -6.96 -12.12
C GLU A 69 0.57 -8.15 -13.07
N GLY A 70 -0.28 -9.12 -12.71
CA GLY A 70 -0.55 -10.33 -13.50
C GLY A 70 0.73 -11.10 -13.87
N HIS A 71 1.78 -10.94 -13.06
CA HIS A 71 3.09 -11.55 -13.30
C HIS A 71 3.26 -12.74 -12.36
N PRO A 72 3.40 -13.97 -12.90
CA PRO A 72 3.74 -15.11 -12.07
C PRO A 72 5.09 -14.85 -11.37
N PRO A 73 5.29 -15.42 -10.17
CA PRO A 73 6.49 -15.21 -9.39
C PRO A 73 7.74 -15.66 -10.16
N ILE A 74 8.89 -15.16 -9.71
CA ILE A 74 10.19 -15.39 -10.34
C ILE A 74 10.39 -16.90 -10.54
N GLY A 75 10.56 -17.35 -11.79
CA GLY A 75 10.79 -18.76 -12.11
C GLY A 75 9.55 -19.57 -12.49
N ARG A 76 8.33 -19.05 -12.34
CA ARG A 76 7.08 -19.76 -12.72
C ARG A 76 6.51 -19.35 -14.10
N GLY A 77 7.05 -18.30 -14.75
CA GLY A 77 6.60 -17.88 -16.08
C GLY A 77 7.68 -17.29 -16.99
N ALA A 78 7.55 -17.52 -18.30
CA ALA A 78 8.44 -17.00 -19.33
C ALA A 78 8.02 -15.57 -19.75
N GLY A 79 8.69 -14.54 -19.19
CA GLY A 79 8.57 -13.15 -19.64
C GLY A 79 7.23 -12.46 -19.37
N ARG A 80 7.15 -11.15 -19.67
CA ARG A 80 5.93 -10.35 -19.52
C ARG A 80 4.79 -10.96 -20.36
N LYS A 81 3.79 -11.56 -19.73
CA LYS A 81 2.58 -12.06 -20.39
C LYS A 81 1.80 -10.88 -20.99
N VAL A 82 1.50 -10.94 -22.28
CA VAL A 82 0.61 -9.95 -22.91
C VAL A 82 -0.82 -10.25 -22.46
N LEU A 83 -1.42 -9.33 -21.70
CA LEU A 83 -2.80 -9.48 -21.23
C LEU A 83 -3.79 -9.39 -22.40
N SER A 84 -4.72 -10.35 -22.45
CA SER A 84 -5.89 -10.31 -23.33
C SER A 84 -6.81 -9.13 -22.99
N ALA A 85 -7.68 -8.76 -23.92
CA ALA A 85 -8.66 -7.69 -23.67
C ALA A 85 -9.57 -8.00 -22.46
N LYS A 86 -9.90 -9.27 -22.25
CA LYS A 86 -10.68 -9.72 -21.08
C LYS A 86 -9.90 -9.54 -19.78
N GLU A 87 -8.63 -9.93 -19.75
CA GLU A 87 -7.76 -9.76 -18.57
C GLU A 87 -7.51 -8.28 -18.26
N LYS A 88 -7.32 -7.44 -19.28
CA LYS A 88 -7.20 -5.98 -19.09
C LYS A 88 -8.46 -5.35 -18.51
N LYS A 89 -9.64 -5.77 -18.99
CA LYS A 89 -10.92 -5.30 -18.45
C LYS A 89 -11.07 -5.72 -16.98
N ALA A 90 -10.79 -6.98 -16.66
CA ALA A 90 -10.84 -7.49 -15.29
C ALA A 90 -9.85 -6.75 -14.37
N GLN A 91 -8.64 -6.46 -14.85
CA GLN A 91 -7.66 -5.68 -14.10
C GLN A 91 -8.17 -4.26 -13.79
N LEU A 92 -8.84 -3.58 -14.73
CA LEU A 92 -9.42 -2.26 -14.48
C LEU A 92 -10.53 -2.32 -13.43
N GLU A 93 -11.42 -3.31 -13.54
CA GLU A 93 -12.49 -3.56 -12.55
C GLU A 93 -11.90 -3.88 -11.16
N ASP A 94 -10.83 -4.67 -11.10
CA ASP A 94 -10.10 -4.95 -9.86
C ASP A 94 -9.46 -3.68 -9.31
N ARG A 95 -8.84 -2.85 -10.15
CA ARG A 95 -8.19 -1.61 -9.73
C ARG A 95 -9.17 -0.65 -9.09
N GLN A 96 -10.37 -0.53 -9.68
CA GLN A 96 -11.46 0.25 -9.10
C GLN A 96 -11.85 -0.30 -7.73
N ARG A 97 -12.12 -1.61 -7.61
CA ARG A 97 -12.50 -2.24 -6.33
C ARG A 97 -11.42 -2.10 -5.25
N ILE A 98 -10.15 -2.25 -5.61
CA ILE A 98 -9.00 -2.05 -4.71
C ILE A 98 -9.03 -0.60 -4.21
N THR A 99 -9.12 0.37 -5.13
CA THR A 99 -9.09 1.79 -4.79
C THR A 99 -10.26 2.16 -3.86
N GLU A 100 -11.49 1.82 -4.23
CA GLU A 100 -12.69 2.13 -3.43
C GLU A 100 -12.61 1.54 -2.01
N HIS A 101 -12.23 0.25 -1.93
CA HIS A 101 -12.18 -0.45 -0.65
C HIS A 101 -11.04 0.05 0.25
N PHE A 102 -9.82 0.07 -0.29
CA PHE A 102 -8.62 0.32 0.50
C PHE A 102 -8.40 1.80 0.80
N ALA A 103 -8.98 2.73 0.03
CA ALA A 103 -8.99 4.15 0.38
C ALA A 103 -9.57 4.39 1.78
N ALA A 104 -10.59 3.63 2.17
CA ALA A 104 -11.21 3.74 3.49
C ALA A 104 -10.52 2.87 4.56
N THR A 105 -10.01 1.68 4.20
CA THR A 105 -9.53 0.71 5.18
C THR A 105 -8.03 0.79 5.47
N ILE A 106 -7.20 1.27 4.54
CA ILE A 106 -5.74 1.39 4.77
C ILE A 106 -5.41 2.31 5.94
N PRO A 107 -6.00 3.52 6.10
CA PRO A 107 -5.72 4.35 7.27
C PRO A 107 -6.02 3.64 8.60
N LEU A 108 -7.12 2.87 8.65
CA LEU A 108 -7.52 2.11 9.84
C LEU A 108 -6.52 0.99 10.15
N LEU A 109 -6.05 0.26 9.13
CA LEU A 109 -5.07 -0.80 9.27
C LEU A 109 -3.70 -0.26 9.71
N LEU A 110 -3.26 0.86 9.13
CA LEU A 110 -2.02 1.53 9.52
C LEU A 110 -2.07 2.01 10.98
N ALA A 111 -3.20 2.55 11.43
CA ALA A 111 -3.39 2.91 12.83
C ALA A 111 -3.31 1.68 13.76
N LYS A 112 -4.01 0.59 13.42
CA LYS A 112 -4.04 -0.65 14.21
C LYS A 112 -2.65 -1.28 14.32
N PHE A 113 -1.88 -1.29 13.24
CA PHE A 113 -0.56 -1.94 13.16
C PHE A 113 0.62 -0.96 13.25
N SER A 114 0.40 0.23 13.79
CA SER A 114 1.39 1.32 13.89
C SER A 114 2.68 1.00 14.67
N SER A 115 2.70 -0.12 15.41
CA SER A 115 3.87 -0.62 16.16
C SER A 115 4.56 -1.81 15.50
N ASP A 116 4.11 -2.22 14.31
CA ASP A 116 4.61 -3.38 13.58
C ASP A 116 5.14 -2.94 12.19
N PRO A 117 6.46 -2.70 12.07
CA PRO A 117 7.06 -2.19 10.84
C PRO A 117 6.80 -3.09 9.63
N ASP A 118 6.86 -4.42 9.78
CA ASP A 118 6.68 -5.36 8.68
C ASP A 118 5.26 -5.29 8.11
N LYS A 119 4.25 -5.26 8.99
CA LYS A 119 2.86 -5.05 8.56
C LYS A 119 2.67 -3.68 7.92
N MET A 120 3.24 -2.62 8.49
CA MET A 120 3.14 -1.27 7.93
C MET A 120 3.74 -1.18 6.53
N ILE A 121 4.90 -1.81 6.31
CA ILE A 121 5.53 -1.84 4.98
C ILE A 121 4.62 -2.55 3.97
N ASN A 122 4.02 -3.68 4.34
CA ASN A 122 3.10 -4.38 3.45
C ASN A 122 1.84 -3.54 3.14
N LEU A 123 1.26 -2.88 4.14
CA LEU A 123 0.07 -2.06 3.99
C LEU A 123 0.33 -0.80 3.14
N LEU A 124 1.47 -0.13 3.35
CA LEU A 124 1.83 1.08 2.61
C LEU A 124 2.09 0.83 1.12
N GLN A 125 2.33 -0.41 0.70
CA GLN A 125 2.47 -0.76 -0.72
C GLN A 125 1.13 -0.75 -1.48
N ILE A 126 0.01 -1.03 -0.79
CA ILE A 126 -1.32 -1.15 -1.45
C ILE A 126 -1.76 0.15 -2.14
N PRO A 127 -1.64 1.34 -1.52
CA PRO A 127 -1.99 2.60 -2.20
C PRO A 127 -1.20 2.91 -3.46
N GLN A 128 -0.07 2.25 -3.70
CA GLN A 128 0.71 2.43 -4.94
C GLN A 128 -0.03 1.94 -6.19
N TYR A 129 -1.07 1.13 -6.01
CA TYR A 129 -1.92 0.57 -7.06
C TYR A 129 -3.26 1.30 -7.23
N PHE A 130 -3.49 2.39 -6.48
CA PHE A 130 -4.74 3.15 -6.57
C PHE A 130 -4.90 3.85 -7.91
N ASP A 131 -6.16 3.95 -8.32
CA ASP A 131 -6.59 4.73 -9.48
C ASP A 131 -6.83 6.19 -9.07
N MET A 132 -5.93 7.11 -9.41
CA MET A 132 -6.07 8.50 -8.98
C MET A 132 -7.13 9.26 -9.79
N GLU A 133 -7.46 8.80 -11.01
CA GLU A 133 -8.59 9.33 -11.79
C GLU A 133 -9.91 9.10 -11.03
N LEU A 134 -10.08 7.92 -10.44
CA LEU A 134 -11.29 7.55 -9.70
C LEU A 134 -11.56 8.49 -8.52
N TYR A 135 -10.54 8.98 -7.83
CA TYR A 135 -10.70 9.91 -6.71
C TYR A 135 -11.41 11.21 -7.10
N SER A 136 -11.18 11.68 -8.34
CA SER A 136 -11.84 12.87 -8.88
C SER A 136 -13.27 12.59 -9.34
N GLU A 137 -13.50 11.42 -9.95
CA GLU A 137 -14.81 11.04 -10.49
C GLU A 137 -15.84 10.70 -9.41
N THR A 138 -15.38 10.18 -8.27
CA THR A 138 -16.23 9.63 -7.20
C THR A 138 -16.25 10.47 -5.92
N HIS A 139 -15.62 11.64 -5.93
CA HIS A 139 -15.54 12.56 -4.78
C HIS A 139 -14.97 11.90 -3.51
N MET A 140 -13.88 11.13 -3.68
CA MET A 140 -13.19 10.44 -2.59
C MET A 140 -12.04 11.27 -1.99
N GLU A 141 -11.97 12.58 -2.23
CA GLU A 141 -10.86 13.46 -1.84
C GLU A 141 -10.58 13.40 -0.33
N LYS A 142 -11.63 13.28 0.50
CA LYS A 142 -11.49 13.12 1.95
C LYS A 142 -10.75 11.85 2.36
N ASN A 143 -10.92 10.75 1.62
CA ASN A 143 -10.18 9.52 1.88
C ASN A 143 -8.70 9.69 1.53
N LEU A 144 -8.42 10.42 0.44
CA LEU A 144 -7.04 10.77 0.06
C LEU A 144 -6.39 11.65 1.12
N GLU A 145 -7.07 12.69 1.60
CA GLU A 145 -6.60 13.55 2.70
C GLU A 145 -6.31 12.74 3.97
N ALA A 146 -7.19 11.80 4.34
CA ALA A 146 -7.00 10.95 5.50
C ALA A 146 -5.78 10.03 5.38
N LEU A 147 -5.56 9.46 4.19
CA LEU A 147 -4.37 8.67 3.88
C LEU A 147 -3.10 9.51 3.95
N LEU A 148 -3.08 10.69 3.31
CA LEU A 148 -1.95 11.60 3.30
C LEU A 148 -1.58 12.05 4.72
N LYS A 149 -2.57 12.35 5.57
CA LYS A 149 -2.34 12.70 6.97
C LYS A 149 -1.72 11.56 7.77
N HIS A 150 -2.14 10.31 7.52
CA HIS A 150 -1.50 9.14 8.15
C HIS A 150 -0.07 8.94 7.67
N MET A 151 0.17 9.10 6.37
CA MET A 151 1.53 8.98 5.80
C MET A 151 2.47 10.07 6.32
N GLU A 152 1.98 11.30 6.48
CA GLU A 152 2.72 12.40 7.10
C GLU A 152 3.08 12.05 8.55
N HIS A 153 2.11 11.60 9.34
CA HIS A 153 2.35 11.16 10.71
C HIS A 153 3.39 10.03 10.78
N ILE A 154 3.34 9.06 9.87
CA ILE A 154 4.35 7.98 9.80
C ILE A 154 5.74 8.56 9.46
N ALA A 155 5.82 9.44 8.47
CA ALA A 155 7.10 10.01 8.03
C ALA A 155 7.78 10.87 9.12
N VAL A 156 7.00 11.52 9.98
CA VAL A 156 7.53 12.36 11.07
C VAL A 156 7.91 11.54 12.30
N ASN A 157 7.16 10.48 12.63
CA ASN A 157 7.28 9.81 13.93
C ASN A 157 7.94 8.43 13.88
N HIS A 158 8.11 7.83 12.70
CA HIS A 158 8.68 6.49 12.56
C HIS A 158 10.19 6.55 12.28
N SER A 159 10.97 5.64 12.86
CA SER A 159 12.44 5.57 12.69
C SER A 159 12.92 4.37 11.86
N ASP A 160 12.05 3.39 11.59
CA ASP A 160 12.38 2.26 10.73
C ASP A 160 12.59 2.70 9.27
N ALA A 161 13.76 2.37 8.72
CA ALA A 161 14.15 2.75 7.37
C ALA A 161 13.25 2.14 6.28
N GLY A 162 12.78 0.90 6.47
CA GLY A 162 11.91 0.23 5.50
C GLY A 162 10.54 0.87 5.43
N VAL A 163 9.95 1.21 6.58
CA VAL A 163 8.67 1.95 6.66
C VAL A 163 8.80 3.30 5.97
N LEU A 164 9.86 4.07 6.26
CA LEU A 164 10.08 5.38 5.65
C LEU A 164 10.34 5.29 4.13
N GLU A 165 11.09 4.29 3.68
CA GLU A 165 11.33 4.05 2.25
C GLU A 165 10.02 3.78 1.51
N VAL A 166 9.18 2.88 2.03
CA VAL A 166 7.90 2.57 1.40
C VAL A 166 6.93 3.75 1.48
N CYS A 167 6.90 4.49 2.59
CA CYS A 167 6.12 5.72 2.69
C CYS A 167 6.50 6.73 1.59
N SER A 168 7.80 6.96 1.37
CA SER A 168 8.33 7.83 0.31
C SER A 168 7.94 7.34 -1.10
N LYS A 169 8.08 6.03 -1.36
CA LYS A 169 7.64 5.42 -2.63
C LYS A 169 6.15 5.59 -2.86
N THR A 170 5.35 5.47 -1.81
CA THR A 170 3.89 5.64 -1.90
C THR A 170 3.52 7.09 -2.21
N TYR A 171 4.12 8.08 -1.54
CA TYR A 171 3.97 9.49 -1.94
C TYR A 171 4.35 9.71 -3.40
N SER A 172 5.47 9.12 -3.84
CA SER A 172 5.89 9.22 -5.23
C SER A 172 4.90 8.60 -6.20
N SER A 173 4.27 7.46 -5.85
CA SER A 173 3.31 6.78 -6.73
C SER A 173 2.01 7.57 -6.86
N LEU A 174 1.47 8.06 -5.73
CA LEU A 174 0.28 8.90 -5.70
C LEU A 174 0.45 10.23 -6.47
N SER A 175 1.71 10.64 -6.71
CA SER A 175 2.06 11.85 -7.45
C SER A 175 2.24 11.65 -8.98
N LYS A 176 2.10 10.42 -9.52
CA LYS A 176 2.48 10.11 -10.92
C LYS A 176 1.47 10.54 -11.99
N GLU A 177 0.19 10.67 -11.65
CA GLU A 177 -0.89 10.88 -12.63
C GLU A 177 -1.19 12.37 -12.82
N ASN A 178 -1.01 12.91 -14.03
CA ASN A 178 -1.08 14.36 -14.30
C ASN A 178 -2.52 14.91 -14.23
N LEU A 179 -3.09 14.99 -13.02
CA LEU A 179 -4.47 15.37 -12.72
C LEU A 179 -4.53 16.60 -11.81
N ALA A 180 -5.60 17.39 -11.93
CA ALA A 180 -5.82 18.56 -11.06
C ALA A 180 -5.87 18.19 -9.55
N ILE A 181 -6.31 16.96 -9.22
CA ILE A 181 -6.34 16.40 -7.87
C ILE A 181 -4.94 16.19 -7.25
N LEU A 182 -3.87 16.14 -8.08
CA LEU A 182 -2.49 16.10 -7.58
C LEU A 182 -2.08 17.33 -6.78
N SER A 183 -2.83 18.43 -6.89
CA SER A 183 -2.56 19.64 -6.10
C SER A 183 -2.54 19.33 -4.59
N VAL A 184 -3.43 18.46 -4.10
CA VAL A 184 -3.50 18.06 -2.68
C VAL A 184 -2.32 17.17 -2.30
N VAL A 185 -2.00 16.15 -3.11
CA VAL A 185 -0.84 15.26 -2.86
C VAL A 185 0.47 16.05 -2.89
N SER A 186 0.62 16.93 -3.87
CA SER A 186 1.81 17.77 -4.05
C SER A 186 1.96 18.78 -2.91
N LEU A 187 0.85 19.36 -2.45
CA LEU A 187 0.84 20.26 -1.29
C LEU A 187 1.25 19.51 -0.03
N SER A 188 0.62 18.37 0.27
CA SER A 188 0.95 17.53 1.43
C SER A 188 2.43 17.11 1.41
N LYS A 189 2.94 16.66 0.26
CA LYS A 189 4.36 16.30 0.11
C LYS A 189 5.28 17.48 0.40
N ARG A 190 4.96 18.68 -0.10
CA ARG A 190 5.76 19.88 0.14
C ARG A 190 5.77 20.26 1.61
N GLN A 191 4.59 20.32 2.23
CA GLN A 191 4.43 20.62 3.65
C GLN A 191 5.21 19.64 4.53
N LEU A 192 5.18 18.34 4.21
CA LEU A 192 5.98 17.33 4.90
C LEU A 192 7.49 17.61 4.78
N ILE A 193 7.98 17.92 3.58
CA ILE A 193 9.40 18.22 3.37
C ILE A 193 9.82 19.48 4.14
N ASP A 194 9.01 20.54 4.08
CA ASP A 194 9.25 21.79 4.80
C ASP A 194 9.31 21.52 6.32
N HIS A 195 8.34 20.77 6.86
CA HIS A 195 8.32 20.40 8.27
C HIS A 195 9.53 19.56 8.71
N LEU A 196 9.93 18.57 7.92
CA LEU A 196 11.11 17.75 8.20
C LEU A 196 12.40 18.57 8.14
N PHE A 197 12.49 19.52 7.21
CA PHE A 197 13.62 20.43 7.09
C PHE A 197 13.73 21.37 8.29
N ASP A 198 12.62 21.96 8.72
CA ASP A 198 12.56 22.83 9.90
C ASP A 198 12.97 22.06 11.17
N ASN A 199 12.46 20.84 11.36
CA ASN A 199 12.83 19.98 12.49
C ASN A 199 14.33 19.63 12.45
N PHE A 200 14.88 19.32 11.28
CA PHE A 200 16.30 19.01 11.12
C PHE A 200 17.19 20.21 11.46
N ASN A 201 16.84 21.41 10.98
CA ASN A 201 17.61 22.61 11.28
C ASN A 201 17.57 22.95 12.78
N GLN A 202 16.40 22.81 13.43
CA GLN A 202 16.29 23.01 14.87
C GLN A 202 17.19 22.04 15.64
N MET A 203 17.19 20.75 15.28
CA MET A 203 18.07 19.76 15.92
C MET A 203 19.55 20.05 15.67
N LEU A 204 19.92 20.53 14.47
CA LEU A 204 21.29 20.92 14.19
C LEU A 204 21.72 22.14 15.01
N ASP A 205 20.88 23.16 15.11
CA ASP A 205 21.18 24.36 15.91
C ASP A 205 21.36 24.01 17.39
N ASP A 206 20.52 23.11 17.93
CA ASP A 206 20.64 22.62 19.31
C ASP A 206 21.97 21.88 19.52
N ILE A 207 22.37 21.00 18.59
CA ILE A 207 23.64 20.26 18.65
C ILE A 207 24.87 21.18 18.53
N LEU A 208 24.78 22.23 17.72
CA LEU A 208 25.89 23.17 17.51
C LEU A 208 26.05 24.20 18.64
N GLN A 209 25.04 24.35 19.50
CA GLN A 209 25.06 25.20 20.70
C GLN A 209 25.55 24.46 21.96
N GLU A 210 25.69 23.14 21.92
CA GLU A 210 26.35 22.30 22.93
C GLU A 210 27.89 22.22 22.72
#